data_AF-A0A7C1E4X1-F1
#
_entry.id   AF-A0A7C1E4X1-F1
#
_cell.length_a   1.000
_cell.length_b   1.000
_cell.length_c   1.000
_cell.angle_alpha   90.00
_cell.angle_beta   90.00
_cell.angle_gamma   90.00
#
_symmetry.space_group_name_H-M   'P 1'
#
loop_
_entity.id
_entity.type
_entity.pdbx_description
1 polymer ?
#
loop_
_entity_poly.entity_id
_entity_poly.type
_entity_poly.pdbx_seq_one_letter_code
_entity_poly.pdbx_strand_id
1 'polypeptide(L)'
;MEQDENKWDDQVKKAVWSKGRINPDYSPDILRWDRNGHVMMWSEYGRKDSKFGWGIGIIDPDPDQGKDPGKKTGRNPRDGGNNIKNLQPLNVWYENN
;
A
#
# COMPACT_ATOMS: atom_id res chain seq x y z
N MET A 1 -20.80 0.50 -14.61
CA MET A 1 -19.93 0.59 -13.42
C MET A 1 -19.03 -0.63 -13.50
N GLU A 2 -17.85 -0.46 -14.07
CA GLU A 2 -16.87 -1.54 -14.22
C GLU A 2 -15.64 -1.17 -13.43
N GLN A 3 -15.24 -2.13 -12.61
CA GLN A 3 -14.39 -1.97 -11.45
C GLN A 3 -12.93 -1.79 -11.86
N ASP A 4 -12.21 -1.08 -11.00
CA ASP A 4 -10.78 -0.76 -11.02
C ASP A 4 -9.86 -2.00 -11.12
N GLU A 5 -9.95 -2.75 -12.23
CA GLU A 5 -9.08 -3.89 -12.47
C GLU A 5 -7.69 -3.36 -12.87
N ASN A 6 -6.81 -3.40 -11.88
CA ASN A 6 -5.37 -3.47 -12.06
C ASN A 6 -4.69 -2.14 -12.45
N LYS A 7 -4.98 -1.06 -11.70
CA LYS A 7 -4.35 0.26 -11.84
C LYS A 7 -2.80 0.29 -11.80
N TRP A 8 -2.16 -0.78 -11.33
CA TRP A 8 -0.72 -0.82 -11.10
C TRP A 8 -0.08 -1.97 -11.88
N ASP A 9 1.03 -1.68 -12.56
CA ASP A 9 1.86 -2.71 -13.19
C ASP A 9 2.56 -3.59 -12.15
N ASP A 10 3.11 -4.71 -12.61
CA ASP A 10 3.78 -5.67 -11.72
C ASP A 10 5.09 -5.13 -11.12
N GLN A 11 5.73 -4.14 -11.74
CA GLN A 11 6.93 -3.51 -11.18
C GLN A 11 6.57 -2.68 -9.95
N VAL A 12 5.49 -1.89 -10.03
CA VAL A 12 4.96 -1.12 -8.90
C VAL A 12 4.45 -2.06 -7.81
N LYS A 13 3.71 -3.13 -8.16
CA LYS A 13 3.29 -4.13 -7.17
C LYS A 13 4.49 -4.72 -6.43
N LYS A 14 5.54 -5.14 -7.14
CA LYS A 14 6.74 -5.72 -6.53
C LYS A 14 7.47 -4.71 -5.63
N ALA A 15 7.60 -3.48 -6.09
CA ALA A 15 8.30 -2.45 -5.34
C ALA A 15 7.49 -1.89 -4.16
N VAL A 16 6.16 -2.02 -4.17
CA VAL A 16 5.33 -1.79 -2.99
C VAL A 16 5.39 -3.00 -2.04
N TRP A 17 5.24 -4.21 -2.56
CA TRP A 17 5.35 -5.45 -1.79
C TRP A 17 6.67 -5.58 -1.03
N SER A 18 7.78 -5.16 -1.65
CA SER A 18 9.11 -5.19 -1.03
C SER A 18 9.22 -4.33 0.23
N LYS A 19 8.29 -3.39 0.44
CA LYS A 19 8.18 -2.57 1.66
C LYS A 19 7.45 -3.26 2.81
N GLY A 20 6.67 -4.31 2.52
CA GLY A 20 6.04 -5.13 3.55
C GLY A 20 7.12 -5.77 4.43
N ARG A 21 6.84 -5.89 5.73
CA ARG A 21 7.78 -6.48 6.69
C ARG A 21 7.94 -7.96 6.37
N ILE A 22 9.18 -8.43 6.42
CA ILE A 22 9.51 -9.85 6.19
C ILE A 22 9.13 -10.64 7.44
N ASN A 23 8.47 -11.78 7.23
CA ASN A 23 8.29 -12.79 8.25
C ASN A 23 9.47 -13.79 8.14
N PRO A 24 10.30 -14.00 9.18
CA PRO A 24 11.45 -14.89 9.10
C PRO A 24 11.09 -16.36 8.87
N ASP A 25 9.87 -16.77 9.22
CA ASP A 25 9.43 -18.17 9.14
C ASP A 25 8.87 -18.55 7.76
N TYR A 26 8.71 -17.58 6.85
CA TYR A 26 8.09 -17.78 5.54
C TYR A 26 8.86 -17.08 4.43
N SER A 27 8.71 -17.58 3.19
CA SER A 27 9.33 -16.93 2.03
C SER A 27 8.72 -15.53 1.81
N PRO A 28 9.56 -14.47 1.68
CA PRO A 28 9.10 -13.11 1.44
C PRO A 28 8.49 -12.90 0.05
N ASP A 29 8.63 -13.88 -0.85
CA ASP A 29 7.98 -13.89 -2.18
C ASP A 29 6.55 -14.41 -2.11
N ILE A 30 6.18 -15.08 -1.02
CA ILE A 30 4.85 -15.64 -0.80
C ILE A 30 4.08 -14.76 0.18
N LEU A 31 4.70 -14.42 1.32
CA LEU A 31 4.04 -13.82 2.47
C LEU A 31 4.84 -12.66 3.03
N ARG A 32 4.13 -11.57 3.37
CA ARG A 32 4.67 -10.43 4.11
C ARG A 32 3.64 -9.88 5.09
N TRP A 33 4.08 -9.00 5.97
CA TRP A 33 3.20 -8.23 6.85
C TRP A 33 3.07 -6.78 6.39
N ASP A 34 1.87 -6.21 6.53
CA ASP A 34 1.64 -4.78 6.31
C ASP A 34 2.23 -3.93 7.46
N ARG A 35 2.07 -2.61 7.39
CA ARG A 35 2.53 -1.69 8.44
C ARG A 35 1.87 -1.96 9.81
N ASN A 36 0.68 -2.55 9.82
CA ASN A 36 -0.15 -2.81 10.99
C ASN A 36 0.09 -4.21 11.57
N GLY A 37 0.92 -5.03 10.91
CA GLY A 37 1.20 -6.41 11.33
C GLY A 37 0.23 -7.45 10.78
N HIS A 38 -0.63 -7.09 9.82
CA HIS A 38 -1.51 -8.06 9.17
C HIS A 38 -0.78 -8.83 8.09
N VAL A 39 -1.09 -10.12 7.99
CA VAL A 39 -0.55 -11.02 6.98
C VAL A 39 -1.14 -10.73 5.61
N MET A 40 -0.28 -10.72 4.60
CA MET A 40 -0.66 -10.58 3.19
C MET A 40 0.03 -11.67 2.39
N MET A 41 -0.62 -12.14 1.31
CA MET A 41 -0.04 -13.10 0.37
C MET A 41 0.06 -12.49 -1.02
N TRP A 42 1.22 -12.61 -1.67
CA TRP A 42 1.47 -12.02 -2.99
C TRP A 42 0.40 -12.41 -4.02
N SER A 43 -0.01 -13.69 -4.03
CA SER A 43 -1.04 -14.25 -4.92
C SER A 43 -2.45 -13.73 -4.68
N GLU A 44 -2.71 -13.07 -3.56
CA GLU A 44 -4.03 -12.56 -3.16
C GLU A 44 -4.18 -11.05 -3.44
N TYR A 45 -3.33 -10.49 -4.29
CA TYR A 45 -3.43 -9.07 -4.69
C TYR A 45 -4.83 -8.75 -5.25
N GLY A 46 -5.44 -7.68 -4.73
CA GLY A 46 -6.75 -7.17 -5.16
C GLY A 46 -7.97 -7.93 -4.61
N ARG A 47 -7.77 -9.05 -3.91
CA ARG A 47 -8.88 -9.84 -3.35
C ARG A 47 -9.40 -9.23 -2.06
N LYS A 48 -10.60 -8.66 -2.10
CA LYS A 48 -11.26 -8.00 -0.96
C LYS A 48 -11.99 -8.98 -0.02
N ASP A 49 -12.23 -10.20 -0.48
CA ASP A 49 -12.90 -11.30 0.23
C ASP A 49 -11.90 -12.25 0.92
N SER A 50 -10.61 -12.03 0.77
CA SER A 50 -9.54 -12.86 1.33
C SER A 50 -8.95 -12.22 2.58
N LYS A 51 -8.83 -12.99 3.67
CA LYS A 51 -8.14 -12.56 4.91
C LYS A 51 -6.66 -12.22 4.67
N PHE A 52 -6.07 -12.76 3.60
CA PHE A 52 -4.69 -12.52 3.20
C PHE A 52 -4.59 -11.61 1.96
N GLY A 53 -5.73 -11.07 1.52
CA GLY A 53 -5.83 -10.13 0.43
C GLY A 53 -5.06 -8.86 0.74
N TRP A 54 -4.50 -8.24 -0.29
CA TRP A 54 -3.79 -6.98 -0.13
C TRP A 54 -3.92 -6.09 -1.35
N GLY A 55 -3.67 -4.80 -1.14
CA GLY A 55 -3.72 -3.77 -2.15
C GLY A 55 -2.64 -2.73 -1.92
N ILE A 56 -2.57 -1.76 -2.81
CA ILE A 56 -1.66 -0.63 -2.70
C ILE A 56 -2.42 0.54 -2.09
N GLY A 57 -2.07 0.86 -0.85
CA GLY A 57 -2.55 2.05 -0.16
C GLY A 57 -1.57 3.22 -0.27
N ILE A 58 -2.08 4.43 -0.07
CA ILE A 58 -1.29 5.65 0.05
C ILE A 58 -1.08 5.94 1.55
N ILE A 59 0.16 6.18 1.96
CA ILE A 59 0.47 6.76 3.27
C ILE A 59 0.29 8.26 3.14
N ASP A 60 -0.67 8.83 3.89
CA ASP A 60 -0.67 10.28 4.08
C ASP A 60 0.65 10.68 4.77
N PRO A 61 1.37 11.69 4.26
CA PRO A 61 2.53 12.20 4.96
C PRO A 61 2.10 12.64 6.35
N ASP A 62 2.85 12.23 7.36
CA ASP A 62 2.58 12.57 8.76
C ASP A 62 2.38 14.09 8.88
N PRO A 63 1.22 14.57 9.37
CA PRO A 63 0.97 16.00 9.54
C PRO A 63 2.00 16.68 10.45
N ASP A 64 2.74 15.94 11.29
CA ASP A 64 3.73 16.52 12.22
C ASP A 64 5.14 16.69 11.61
N GLN A 65 5.39 16.22 10.39
CA GLN A 65 6.56 16.65 9.60
C GLN A 65 6.34 17.99 8.87
N GLY A 66 5.26 18.71 9.23
CA GLY A 66 4.82 19.94 8.61
C GLY A 66 4.73 21.14 9.55
N LYS A 67 5.52 21.23 10.63
CA LYS A 67 5.66 22.49 11.40
C LYS A 67 6.46 23.58 10.65
N ASP A 68 6.24 23.72 9.35
CA ASP A 68 6.48 24.95 8.60
C ASP A 68 5.10 25.55 8.26
N PRO A 69 4.56 26.45 9.11
CA PRO A 69 3.22 27.04 8.93
C PRO A 69 3.08 27.95 7.69
N GLY A 70 4.07 27.98 6.80
CA GLY A 70 4.13 28.85 5.62
C GLY A 70 4.01 28.16 4.26
N LYS A 71 4.12 26.83 4.16
CA LYS A 71 4.01 26.15 2.86
C LYS A 71 2.61 25.60 2.63
N LYS A 72 1.74 26.45 2.08
CA LYS A 72 0.67 25.99 1.19
C LYS A 72 1.34 25.33 -0.02
N THR A 73 1.82 24.09 0.13
CA THR A 73 2.15 23.31 -1.05
C THR A 73 0.83 23.05 -1.74
N GLY A 74 0.66 23.62 -2.94
CA GLY A 74 -0.43 23.29 -3.82
C GLY A 74 -0.38 21.79 -4.10
N ARG A 75 -1.09 21.00 -3.29
CA ARG A 75 -1.29 19.58 -3.52
C ARG A 75 -2.30 19.48 -4.65
N ASN A 76 -1.81 19.53 -5.87
CA ASN A 76 -2.52 18.94 -6.99
C ASN A 76 -2.48 17.42 -6.76
N PRO A 77 -3.61 16.74 -6.46
CA PRO A 77 -3.62 15.29 -6.18
C PRO A 77 -3.05 14.45 -7.34
N ARG A 78 -2.96 15.06 -8.53
CA ARG A 78 -2.44 14.47 -9.75
C ARG A 78 -0.91 14.36 -9.81
N ASP A 79 -0.17 15.19 -9.07
CA ASP A 79 1.30 15.25 -9.20
C ASP A 79 2.06 14.55 -8.06
N GLY A 80 1.38 14.22 -6.94
CA GLY A 80 1.98 13.59 -5.75
C GLY A 80 1.47 12.20 -5.37
N GLY A 81 0.39 11.73 -6.01
CA GLY A 81 -0.37 10.54 -5.56
C GLY A 81 0.26 9.19 -5.89
N ASN A 82 1.18 9.12 -6.86
CA ASN A 82 1.77 7.87 -7.35
C ASN A 82 3.29 7.79 -7.13
N ASN A 83 3.84 8.59 -6.21
CA ASN A 83 5.25 8.41 -5.84
C ASN A 83 5.37 7.11 -5.06
N ILE A 84 6.14 6.15 -5.58
CA ILE A 84 6.29 4.85 -4.95
C ILE A 84 6.69 4.95 -3.49
N LYS A 85 7.41 6.00 -3.07
CA LYS A 85 7.78 6.26 -1.67
C LYS A 85 6.57 6.35 -0.72
N ASN A 86 5.46 6.91 -1.20
CA ASN A 86 4.23 7.09 -0.43
C ASN A 86 3.28 5.90 -0.53
N LEU A 87 3.61 4.88 -1.33
CA LEU A 87 2.80 3.69 -1.49
C LEU A 87 3.24 2.58 -0.53
N GLN A 88 2.29 1.79 -0.04
CA GLN A 88 2.57 0.66 0.85
C GLN A 88 1.58 -0.49 0.62
N PRO A 89 1.98 -1.73 0.92
CA PRO A 89 1.06 -2.85 0.86
C PRO A 89 0.18 -2.81 2.11
N LEU A 90 -1.13 -2.88 1.91
CA LEU A 90 -2.13 -2.93 2.99
C LEU A 90 -3.02 -4.14 2.82
N ASN A 91 -3.34 -4.78 3.95
CA ASN A 91 -4.33 -5.84 3.93
C ASN A 91 -5.73 -5.23 3.72
N VAL A 92 -6.36 -5.56 2.59
CA VAL A 92 -7.64 -4.95 2.16
C VAL A 92 -8.85 -5.51 2.90
N TRP A 93 -8.69 -6.61 3.63
CA TRP A 93 -9.74 -7.16 4.49
C TRP A 93 -10.14 -6.18 5.61
N TYR A 94 -9.17 -5.42 6.12
CA TYR A 94 -9.37 -4.53 7.27
C TYR A 94 -9.78 -3.10 6.88
N GLU A 95 -9.76 -2.75 5.59
CA GLU A 95 -10.27 -1.45 5.13
C GLU A 95 -11.80 -1.44 4.96
N ASN A 96 -12.45 -2.60 4.94
CA ASN A 96 -13.90 -2.74 4.69
C ASN A 96 -14.74 -3.17 5.90
N ASN A 97 -14.14 -3.28 7.10
CA ASN A 97 -14.84 -3.58 8.37
C ASN A 97 -14.83 -2.36 9.29
#